data_AF-A0A120IHX0-F1
#
_entry.id   AF-A0A120IHX0-F1
#
_cell.length_a   1.000
_cell.length_b   1.000
_cell.length_c   1.000
_cell.angle_alpha   90.00
_cell.angle_beta   90.00
_cell.angle_gamma   90.00
#
_symmetry.space_group_name_H-M   'P 1'
#
loop_
_entity.id
_entity.type
_entity.pdbx_description
1 polymer ?
#
loop_
_entity_poly.entity_id
_entity_poly.type
_entity_poly.pdbx_seq_one_letter_code
_entity_poly.pdbx_strand_id
1 'polypeptide(L)'
;MPSPSINALCSALTSTFRSQTSAQPEKVNGIDADGINILKHNGITLCQNGKANQLVIHCHGGWKELEKESSYFTRQVGDGWTEVPKGMRLDFYTGDGDFTKGSSVLTEVSLRSDEALLDGIKPRTGLSSDDLSKLAEMRNTSPENMEKMLLSSAIGVKETVQELTTVKDYALYIHDQNDQVIKSYQEGSYGRDIDIALVTEKEHKRHLSDVFEAILKSGANYQVIHFGACRVSR
;
A
#
# COMPACT_ATOMS: atom_id res chain seq x y z
N MET A 1 -28.30 -5.29 -69.10
CA MET A 1 -27.36 -4.16 -69.19
C MET A 1 -27.12 -3.64 -67.78
N PRO A 2 -25.87 -3.66 -67.26
CA PRO A 2 -25.55 -3.04 -65.97
C PRO A 2 -24.64 -1.81 -66.14
N SER A 3 -24.99 -0.72 -65.46
CA SER A 3 -24.11 0.41 -65.15
C SER A 3 -24.85 1.41 -64.24
N PRO A 4 -24.17 2.24 -63.42
CA PRO A 4 -22.75 2.23 -63.05
C PRO A 4 -22.48 2.24 -61.52
N SER A 5 -21.22 1.98 -61.21
CA SER A 5 -20.53 2.06 -59.92
C SER A 5 -20.69 3.41 -59.22
N ILE A 6 -20.96 3.38 -57.91
CA ILE A 6 -20.77 4.51 -57.01
C ILE A 6 -19.45 4.29 -56.28
N ASN A 7 -18.37 4.73 -56.91
CA ASN A 7 -17.17 5.18 -56.22
C ASN A 7 -17.17 6.71 -56.26
N ALA A 8 -16.76 7.31 -55.14
CA ALA A 8 -16.57 8.74 -54.89
C ALA A 8 -17.82 9.53 -54.46
N LEU A 9 -18.05 9.58 -53.14
CA LEU A 9 -18.12 10.85 -52.42
C LEU A 9 -17.93 10.63 -50.91
N CYS A 10 -16.98 11.39 -50.37
CA CYS A 10 -16.67 11.63 -48.95
C CYS A 10 -15.82 10.60 -48.18
N SER A 11 -14.51 10.87 -48.27
CA SER A 11 -13.50 10.65 -47.24
C SER A 11 -13.96 11.02 -45.82
N ALA A 12 -13.86 10.08 -44.88
CA ALA A 12 -13.37 10.26 -43.52
C ALA A 12 -13.64 8.96 -42.74
N LEU A 13 -12.73 8.59 -41.83
CA LEU A 13 -12.79 7.45 -40.90
C LEU A 13 -12.13 6.15 -41.36
N THR A 14 -10.92 6.25 -41.92
CA THR A 14 -9.83 5.34 -41.55
C THR A 14 -9.27 5.75 -40.19
N SER A 15 -8.76 4.76 -39.42
CA SER A 15 -8.01 4.89 -38.17
C SER A 15 -8.92 5.05 -36.93
N THR A 16 -8.83 4.26 -35.86
CA THR A 16 -7.62 3.70 -35.26
C THR A 16 -8.04 2.60 -34.29
N PHE A 17 -7.48 1.40 -34.47
CA PHE A 17 -7.25 0.46 -33.37
C PHE A 17 -6.62 1.25 -32.21
N ARG A 18 -7.30 1.35 -31.07
CA ARG A 18 -6.72 2.02 -29.89
C ARG A 18 -5.61 1.12 -29.36
N SER A 19 -4.41 1.39 -29.86
CA SER A 19 -3.14 1.06 -29.22
C SER A 19 -3.29 1.35 -27.73
N GLN A 20 -3.21 0.31 -26.90
CA GLN A 20 -2.77 0.46 -25.53
C GLN A 20 -1.35 1.00 -25.61
N THR A 21 -1.22 2.33 -25.53
CA THR A 21 0.06 2.95 -25.27
C THR A 21 0.55 2.41 -23.93
N SER A 22 1.52 1.50 -23.99
CA SER A 22 2.44 1.25 -22.90
C SER A 22 3.15 2.58 -22.62
N ALA A 23 2.57 3.38 -21.73
CA ALA A 23 3.22 4.59 -21.27
C ALA A 23 4.52 4.16 -20.57
N GLN A 24 5.65 4.56 -21.15
CA GLN A 24 6.93 4.54 -20.44
C GLN A 24 6.73 5.33 -19.13
N PRO A 25 7.28 4.86 -17.99
CA PRO A 25 7.15 5.57 -16.74
C PRO A 25 7.65 6.99 -16.91
N GLU A 26 6.84 7.97 -16.55
CA GLU A 26 7.24 9.36 -16.49
C GLU A 26 8.21 9.49 -15.30
N LYS A 27 9.49 9.27 -15.57
CA LYS A 27 10.58 9.56 -14.63
C LYS A 27 10.61 11.08 -14.45
N VAL A 28 9.86 11.59 -13.48
CA VAL A 28 10.19 12.85 -12.83
C VAL A 28 11.39 12.55 -11.94
N ASN A 29 12.56 12.37 -12.56
CA ASN A 29 13.85 12.23 -11.88
C ASN A 29 14.22 13.60 -11.28
N GLY A 30 13.54 14.00 -10.22
CA GLY A 30 14.02 15.04 -9.32
C GLY A 30 14.66 14.35 -8.14
N ILE A 31 15.98 14.24 -8.14
CA ILE A 31 16.72 14.03 -6.90
C ILE A 31 16.72 15.41 -6.24
N ASP A 32 16.01 15.58 -5.12
CA ASP A 32 16.19 16.81 -4.34
C ASP A 32 17.60 16.85 -3.73
N ALA A 33 18.01 18.01 -3.21
CA ALA A 33 19.37 18.21 -2.71
C ALA A 33 19.79 17.21 -1.61
N ASP A 34 18.83 16.49 -1.03
CA ASP A 34 19.00 15.55 0.08
C ASP A 34 19.00 14.07 -0.37
N GLY A 35 18.87 13.79 -1.66
CA GLY A 35 18.94 12.44 -2.22
C GLY A 35 17.61 11.70 -2.31
N ILE A 36 16.47 12.40 -2.17
CA ILE A 36 15.14 11.81 -2.26
C ILE A 36 14.67 11.81 -3.70
N ASN A 37 14.16 10.66 -4.15
CA ASN A 37 13.61 10.39 -5.46
C ASN A 37 12.12 10.04 -5.35
N ILE A 38 11.29 10.70 -6.15
CA ILE A 38 9.86 10.43 -6.26
C ILE A 38 9.59 9.70 -7.58
N LEU A 39 9.38 8.40 -7.52
CA LEU A 39 9.04 7.59 -8.69
C LEU A 39 7.52 7.44 -8.81
N LYS A 40 6.98 7.70 -10.00
CA LYS A 40 5.56 7.50 -10.30
C LYS A 40 5.40 6.39 -11.34
N HIS A 41 4.57 5.41 -11.04
CA HIS A 41 4.28 4.30 -11.94
C HIS A 41 2.86 3.77 -11.72
N ASN A 42 2.06 3.69 -12.78
CA ASN A 42 0.70 3.12 -12.75
C ASN A 42 -0.15 3.60 -11.56
N GLY A 43 -0.17 4.92 -11.30
CA GLY A 43 -0.94 5.50 -10.19
C GLY A 43 -0.34 5.28 -8.79
N ILE A 44 0.76 4.56 -8.66
CA ILE A 44 1.58 4.43 -7.45
C ILE A 44 2.70 5.47 -7.46
N THR A 45 2.95 6.09 -6.32
CA THR A 45 4.11 6.94 -6.07
C THR A 45 4.98 6.30 -4.99
N LEU A 46 6.27 6.10 -5.29
CA LEU A 46 7.29 5.68 -4.35
C LEU A 46 8.14 6.89 -3.94
N CYS A 47 8.17 7.19 -2.64
CA CYS A 47 9.08 8.14 -2.03
C CYS A 47 10.32 7.38 -1.55
N GLN A 48 11.46 7.63 -2.20
CA GLN A 48 12.67 6.82 -2.03
C GLN A 48 13.87 7.67 -1.64
N ASN A 49 14.74 7.17 -0.78
CA ASN A 49 16.00 7.84 -0.42
C ASN A 49 17.25 7.08 -0.91
N GLY A 50 17.04 5.96 -1.61
CA GLY A 50 18.10 5.12 -2.18
C GLY A 50 18.89 4.27 -1.17
N LYS A 51 18.57 4.34 0.12
CA LYS A 51 19.24 3.59 1.20
C LYS A 51 18.29 2.69 1.98
N ALA A 52 17.00 2.98 1.95
CA ALA A 52 15.99 2.19 2.64
C ALA A 52 15.95 0.74 2.18
N ASN A 53 15.77 -0.16 3.13
CA ASN A 53 15.59 -1.59 2.91
C ASN A 53 14.17 -2.05 3.28
N GLN A 54 13.30 -1.13 3.65
CA GLN A 54 11.90 -1.38 3.98
C GLN A 54 11.00 -0.40 3.24
N LEU A 55 9.77 -0.82 2.95
CA LEU A 55 8.75 0.00 2.32
C LEU A 55 7.46 -0.02 3.15
N VAL A 56 6.88 1.13 3.45
CA VAL A 56 5.54 1.22 4.06
C VAL A 56 4.52 1.63 3.01
N ILE A 57 3.45 0.85 2.87
CA ILE A 57 2.31 1.20 2.02
C ILE A 57 1.35 2.06 2.84
N HIS A 58 1.25 3.34 2.49
CA HIS A 58 0.35 4.31 3.12
C HIS A 58 -0.83 4.62 2.18
N CYS A 59 -1.94 3.92 2.40
CA CYS A 59 -3.16 4.10 1.62
C CYS A 59 -4.38 3.58 2.39
N HIS A 60 -5.58 3.83 1.86
CA HIS A 60 -6.75 3.04 2.25
C HIS A 60 -6.77 1.73 1.48
N GLY A 61 -7.42 0.71 2.03
CA GLY A 61 -7.48 -0.61 1.43
C GLY A 61 -8.87 -1.23 1.48
N GLY A 62 -9.08 -2.23 0.65
CA GLY A 62 -10.25 -3.09 0.64
C GLY A 62 -10.00 -4.32 -0.23
N TRP A 63 -10.89 -5.28 -0.16
CA TRP A 63 -10.86 -6.43 -1.04
C TRP A 63 -12.26 -6.83 -1.45
N LYS A 64 -12.40 -7.25 -2.69
CA LYS A 64 -13.64 -7.77 -3.24
C LYS A 64 -13.38 -9.15 -3.83
N GLU A 65 -14.10 -10.15 -3.34
CA GLU A 65 -14.01 -11.50 -3.89
C GLU A 65 -14.43 -11.55 -5.37
N LEU A 66 -13.78 -12.44 -6.12
CA LEU A 66 -13.95 -12.56 -7.57
C LEU A 66 -15.20 -13.37 -7.97
N GLU A 67 -15.89 -14.02 -7.03
CA GLU A 67 -16.91 -15.02 -7.36
C GLU A 67 -18.37 -14.53 -7.38
N LYS A 68 -19.11 -15.16 -8.28
CA LYS A 68 -20.35 -14.74 -8.94
C LYS A 68 -21.64 -14.88 -8.11
N GLU A 69 -21.60 -15.45 -6.91
CA GLU A 69 -22.83 -15.96 -6.27
C GLU A 69 -23.69 -14.89 -5.57
N SER A 70 -23.13 -13.73 -5.23
CA SER A 70 -23.84 -12.70 -4.44
C SER A 70 -24.27 -11.46 -5.23
N SER A 71 -23.90 -11.33 -6.50
CA SER A 71 -24.27 -10.18 -7.32
C SER A 71 -25.18 -10.59 -8.48
N TYR A 72 -26.43 -10.12 -8.45
CA TYR A 72 -27.36 -10.17 -9.59
C TYR A 72 -26.83 -9.41 -10.83
N PHE A 73 -25.68 -8.75 -10.72
CA PHE A 73 -25.02 -7.97 -11.77
C PHE A 73 -23.74 -8.66 -12.23
N THR A 74 -23.78 -9.25 -13.41
CA THR A 74 -22.71 -10.05 -14.06
C THR A 74 -21.43 -9.28 -14.44
N ARG A 75 -21.10 -8.16 -13.78
CA ARG A 75 -20.03 -7.23 -14.18
C ARG A 75 -19.14 -6.70 -13.05
N GLN A 76 -19.12 -7.33 -11.88
CA GLN A 76 -18.13 -6.98 -10.86
C GLN A 76 -16.91 -7.89 -10.99
N VAL A 77 -15.80 -7.32 -11.46
CA VAL A 77 -14.48 -7.98 -11.42
C VAL A 77 -13.94 -7.77 -10.00
N GLY A 78 -13.79 -8.86 -9.25
CA GLY A 78 -13.14 -8.84 -7.94
C GLY A 78 -11.66 -8.47 -8.05
N ASP A 79 -11.02 -8.32 -6.90
CA ASP A 79 -9.63 -7.86 -6.83
C ASP A 79 -8.60 -8.95 -7.10
N GLY A 80 -8.95 -10.22 -6.90
CA GLY A 80 -8.12 -11.35 -7.28
C GLY A 80 -6.96 -11.60 -6.31
N TRP A 81 -5.88 -12.16 -6.85
CA TRP A 81 -4.73 -12.68 -6.12
C TRP A 81 -3.43 -12.26 -6.82
N THR A 82 -2.40 -12.03 -6.02
CA THR A 82 -1.04 -11.69 -6.48
C THR A 82 -0.02 -12.51 -5.68
N GLU A 83 1.23 -12.50 -6.10
CA GLU A 83 2.32 -13.21 -5.46
C GLU A 83 3.33 -12.22 -4.85
N VAL A 84 3.76 -12.46 -3.62
CA VAL A 84 4.79 -11.63 -2.97
C VAL A 84 6.11 -11.76 -3.75
N PRO A 85 6.78 -10.65 -4.11
CA PRO A 85 8.03 -10.72 -4.88
C PRO A 85 9.13 -11.51 -4.18
N LYS A 86 9.98 -12.13 -5.00
CA LYS A 86 11.18 -12.84 -4.52
C LYS A 86 12.07 -11.91 -3.69
N GLY A 87 12.54 -12.40 -2.55
CA GLY A 87 13.42 -11.72 -1.61
C GLY A 87 12.71 -10.81 -0.62
N MET A 88 11.37 -10.76 -0.63
CA MET A 88 10.58 -9.85 0.18
C MET A 88 9.66 -10.59 1.16
N ARG A 89 9.51 -10.04 2.36
CA ARG A 89 8.46 -10.38 3.31
C ARG A 89 7.37 -9.31 3.27
N LEU A 90 6.10 -9.71 3.42
CA LEU A 90 4.97 -8.81 3.53
C LEU A 90 4.35 -8.94 4.93
N ASP A 91 4.39 -7.84 5.69
CA ASP A 91 3.83 -7.78 7.04
C ASP A 91 2.52 -6.99 7.02
N PHE A 92 1.41 -7.66 7.31
CA PHE A 92 0.09 -7.04 7.46
C PHE A 92 -0.14 -6.63 8.90
N TYR A 93 -0.45 -5.35 9.10
CA TYR A 93 -0.75 -4.76 10.42
C TYR A 93 -2.24 -4.75 10.74
N THR A 94 -3.05 -5.17 9.77
CA THR A 94 -4.50 -5.28 9.86
C THR A 94 -4.87 -6.74 9.69
N GLY A 95 -5.83 -7.23 10.48
CA GLY A 95 -6.41 -8.55 10.24
C GLY A 95 -7.22 -8.58 8.95
N ASP A 96 -7.36 -9.75 8.33
CA ASP A 96 -8.27 -9.90 7.19
C ASP A 96 -9.71 -9.57 7.60
N GLY A 97 -10.40 -8.74 6.81
CA GLY A 97 -11.74 -8.25 7.13
C GLY A 97 -11.79 -7.07 8.11
N ASP A 98 -10.66 -6.55 8.58
CA ASP A 98 -10.61 -5.50 9.60
C ASP A 98 -10.22 -4.11 9.03
N PHE A 99 -10.54 -3.06 9.78
CA PHE A 99 -10.16 -1.67 9.49
C PHE A 99 -8.93 -1.27 10.30
N THR A 100 -8.12 -0.36 9.77
CA THR A 100 -6.92 0.14 10.47
C THR A 100 -6.75 1.64 10.30
N LYS A 101 -5.83 2.22 11.07
CA LYS A 101 -5.38 3.61 10.99
C LYS A 101 -3.97 3.65 10.38
N GLY A 102 -3.89 3.66 9.06
CA GLY A 102 -2.63 3.45 8.32
C GLY A 102 -1.46 4.37 8.68
N SER A 103 -1.72 5.62 9.09
CA SER A 103 -0.65 6.54 9.53
C SER A 103 0.10 6.04 10.77
N SER A 104 -0.56 5.30 11.67
CA SER A 104 0.06 4.76 12.88
C SER A 104 1.11 3.67 12.58
N VAL A 105 0.91 2.91 11.50
CA VAL A 105 1.90 1.91 11.05
C VAL A 105 3.17 2.59 10.56
N LEU A 106 3.04 3.64 9.74
CA LEU A 106 4.17 4.43 9.27
C LEU A 106 4.99 5.00 10.46
N THR A 107 4.31 5.55 11.47
CA THR A 107 4.98 6.08 12.67
C THR A 107 5.71 5.00 13.45
N GLU A 108 5.07 3.86 13.77
CA GLU A 108 5.69 2.80 14.56
C GLU A 108 6.86 2.14 13.83
N VAL A 109 6.71 1.85 12.53
CA VAL A 109 7.79 1.29 11.72
C VAL A 109 8.95 2.28 11.65
N SER A 110 8.69 3.58 11.53
CA SER A 110 9.74 4.63 11.54
C SER A 110 10.48 4.72 12.87
N LEU A 111 9.79 4.56 14.00
CA LEU A 111 10.40 4.64 15.33
C LEU A 111 11.17 3.38 15.72
N ARG A 112 10.83 2.23 15.13
CA ARG A 112 11.35 0.89 15.49
C ARG A 112 11.79 0.14 14.23
N SER A 113 12.49 0.83 13.33
CA SER A 113 12.87 0.32 12.00
C SER A 113 13.65 -1.00 12.07
N ASP A 114 14.56 -1.14 13.04
CA ASP A 114 15.34 -2.37 13.24
C ASP A 114 14.46 -3.56 13.64
N GLU A 115 13.51 -3.35 14.54
CA GLU A 115 12.56 -4.40 14.97
C GLU A 115 11.63 -4.78 13.82
N ALA A 116 11.11 -3.78 13.11
CA ALA A 116 10.26 -3.95 11.95
C ALA A 116 10.95 -4.79 10.87
N LEU A 117 12.24 -4.57 10.64
CA LEU A 117 13.03 -5.31 9.66
C LEU A 117 13.19 -6.78 10.06
N LEU A 118 13.56 -7.04 11.31
CA LEU A 118 13.88 -8.39 11.80
C LEU A 118 12.66 -9.31 11.80
N ASP A 119 11.61 -8.95 12.53
CA ASP A 119 10.47 -9.83 12.82
C ASP A 119 9.11 -9.17 12.56
N GLY A 120 9.11 -7.90 12.16
CA GLY A 120 7.90 -7.08 12.20
C GLY A 120 7.62 -6.54 13.60
N ILE A 121 6.86 -5.45 13.69
CA ILE A 121 6.58 -4.78 14.97
C ILE A 121 5.70 -5.67 15.85
N LYS A 122 6.16 -5.94 17.07
CA LYS A 122 5.35 -6.60 18.10
C LYS A 122 4.51 -5.57 18.88
N PRO A 123 3.23 -5.86 19.16
CA PRO A 123 2.39 -4.97 19.96
C PRO A 123 2.96 -4.86 21.38
N ARG A 124 2.98 -3.64 21.91
CA ARG A 124 3.41 -3.36 23.29
C ARG A 124 2.57 -2.25 23.89
N THR A 125 2.47 -2.22 25.21
CA THR A 125 1.71 -1.19 25.94
C THR A 125 2.34 0.20 25.87
N GLY A 126 3.68 0.26 25.69
CA GLY A 126 4.44 1.50 25.76
C GLY A 126 4.55 2.07 27.18
N LEU A 127 4.11 1.33 28.21
CA LEU A 127 4.12 1.74 29.61
C LEU A 127 5.03 0.83 30.44
N SER A 128 5.64 1.40 31.48
CA SER A 128 6.28 0.62 32.55
C SER A 128 5.23 -0.12 33.39
N SER A 129 5.64 -1.15 34.13
CA SER A 129 4.73 -1.87 35.04
C SER A 129 4.13 -0.97 36.13
N ASP A 130 4.91 0.03 36.59
CA ASP A 130 4.44 1.00 37.59
C ASP A 130 3.40 1.95 37.01
N ASP A 131 3.62 2.45 35.78
CA ASP A 131 2.65 3.32 35.11
C ASP A 131 1.38 2.58 34.72
N LEU A 132 1.52 1.32 34.30
CA LEU A 132 0.39 0.44 34.03
C LEU A 132 -0.45 0.22 35.29
N SER A 133 0.20 0.00 36.44
CA SER A 133 -0.48 -0.19 37.73
C SER A 133 -1.24 1.06 38.16
N LYS A 134 -0.61 2.24 38.05
CA LYS A 134 -1.27 3.53 38.32
C LYS A 134 -2.45 3.78 37.38
N LEU A 135 -2.30 3.49 36.09
CA LEU A 135 -3.37 3.65 35.11
C LEU A 135 -4.54 2.69 35.39
N ALA A 136 -4.25 1.45 35.78
CA ALA A 136 -5.26 0.47 36.16
C ALA A 136 -6.07 0.92 37.38
N GLU A 137 -5.40 1.46 38.42
CA GLU A 137 -6.04 2.05 39.60
C GLU A 137 -6.94 3.24 39.21
N MET A 138 -6.42 4.18 38.40
CA MET A 138 -7.20 5.32 37.91
C MET A 138 -8.44 4.92 37.09
N ARG A 139 -8.42 3.75 36.45
CA ARG A 139 -9.51 3.23 35.63
C ARG A 139 -10.35 2.17 36.36
N ASN A 140 -10.10 1.95 37.66
CA ASN A 140 -10.79 0.97 38.49
C ASN A 140 -10.82 -0.44 37.86
N THR A 141 -9.67 -0.90 37.38
CA THR A 141 -9.49 -2.24 36.80
C THR A 141 -8.16 -2.85 37.25
N SER A 142 -7.90 -4.11 36.87
CA SER A 142 -6.62 -4.77 37.17
C SER A 142 -5.53 -4.41 36.15
N PRO A 143 -4.24 -4.44 36.54
CA PRO A 143 -3.13 -4.23 35.60
C PRO A 143 -3.18 -5.17 34.39
N GLU A 144 -3.57 -6.43 34.58
CA GLU A 144 -3.67 -7.42 33.50
C GLU A 144 -4.80 -7.08 32.51
N ASN A 145 -5.94 -6.62 33.02
CA ASN A 145 -7.04 -6.17 32.17
C ASN A 145 -6.65 -4.89 31.42
N MET A 146 -5.95 -3.96 32.08
CA MET A 146 -5.44 -2.75 31.44
C MET A 146 -4.43 -3.08 30.33
N GLU A 147 -3.49 -3.99 30.61
CA GLU A 147 -2.51 -4.46 29.63
C GLU A 147 -3.20 -5.07 28.41
N LYS A 148 -4.17 -5.97 28.63
CA LYS A 148 -4.94 -6.58 27.55
C LYS A 148 -5.67 -5.53 26.70
N MET A 149 -6.26 -4.51 27.34
CA MET A 149 -6.92 -3.40 26.63
C MET A 149 -5.93 -2.61 25.78
N LEU A 150 -4.77 -2.23 26.34
CA LEU A 150 -3.74 -1.48 25.61
C LEU A 150 -3.18 -2.29 24.44
N LEU A 151 -2.84 -3.56 24.67
CA LEU A 151 -2.32 -4.45 23.63
C LEU A 151 -3.35 -4.70 22.51
N SER A 152 -4.65 -4.73 22.83
CA SER A 152 -5.70 -4.87 21.81
C SER A 152 -5.76 -3.70 20.83
N SER A 153 -5.33 -2.51 21.27
CA SER A 153 -5.30 -1.29 20.45
C SER A 153 -3.90 -0.95 19.92
N ALA A 154 -2.87 -1.68 20.35
CA ALA A 154 -1.50 -1.45 19.95
C ALA A 154 -1.27 -1.93 18.50
N ILE A 155 -0.44 -1.16 17.78
CA ILE A 155 0.00 -1.54 16.45
C ILE A 155 0.98 -2.71 16.55
N GLY A 156 0.76 -3.71 15.73
CA GLY A 156 1.65 -4.85 15.58
C GLY A 156 1.20 -5.75 14.43
N VAL A 157 2.13 -6.56 13.94
CA VAL A 157 1.87 -7.47 12.82
C VAL A 157 0.80 -8.49 13.21
N LYS A 158 -0.19 -8.66 12.33
CA LYS A 158 -1.28 -9.63 12.45
C LYS A 158 -1.05 -10.86 11.58
N GLU A 159 -0.38 -10.67 10.45
CA GLU A 159 -0.06 -11.73 9.51
C GLU A 159 1.24 -11.38 8.78
N THR A 160 2.13 -12.35 8.68
CA THR A 160 3.37 -12.24 7.92
C THR A 160 3.34 -13.26 6.80
N VAL A 161 3.64 -12.80 5.59
CA VAL A 161 3.70 -13.62 4.39
C VAL A 161 5.10 -13.55 3.78
N GLN A 162 5.64 -14.71 3.40
CA GLN A 162 6.97 -14.82 2.82
C GLN A 162 6.93 -14.66 1.30
N GLU A 163 8.11 -14.49 0.70
CA GLU A 163 8.28 -14.42 -0.74
C GLU A 163 7.59 -15.57 -1.49
N LEU A 164 7.19 -15.31 -2.74
CA LEU A 164 6.57 -16.28 -3.65
C LEU A 164 5.26 -16.91 -3.13
N THR A 165 4.69 -16.35 -2.06
CA THR A 165 3.41 -16.80 -1.53
C THR A 165 2.28 -15.98 -2.14
N THR A 166 1.19 -16.66 -2.51
CA THR A 166 -0.01 -16.03 -3.05
C THR A 166 -0.80 -15.33 -1.95
N VAL A 167 -1.18 -14.08 -2.19
CA VAL A 167 -1.98 -13.23 -1.29
C VAL A 167 -3.10 -12.54 -2.05
N LYS A 168 -4.12 -12.07 -1.31
CA LYS A 168 -5.18 -11.23 -1.88
C LYS A 168 -4.56 -9.98 -2.47
N ASP A 169 -4.94 -9.65 -3.70
CA ASP A 169 -4.45 -8.45 -4.37
C ASP A 169 -5.29 -7.25 -3.92
N TYR A 170 -5.08 -6.75 -2.70
CA TYR A 170 -5.94 -5.73 -2.11
C TYR A 170 -6.08 -4.49 -3.00
N ALA A 171 -7.32 -4.02 -3.14
CA ALA A 171 -7.62 -2.73 -3.73
C ALA A 171 -7.11 -1.61 -2.81
N LEU A 172 -6.27 -0.74 -3.35
CA LEU A 172 -5.65 0.39 -2.70
C LEU A 172 -6.27 1.69 -3.22
N TYR A 173 -6.56 2.61 -2.30
CA TYR A 173 -7.18 3.89 -2.59
C TYR A 173 -6.36 5.03 -1.99
N ILE A 174 -6.44 6.20 -2.62
CA ILE A 174 -5.78 7.42 -2.15
C ILE A 174 -6.11 7.72 -0.69
N HIS A 175 -5.10 8.11 0.08
CA HIS A 175 -5.27 8.63 1.44
C HIS A 175 -5.30 10.16 1.39
N ASP A 176 -6.12 10.79 2.23
CA ASP A 176 -6.27 12.25 2.29
C ASP A 176 -4.98 12.97 2.75
N GLN A 177 -4.12 12.28 3.49
CA GLN A 177 -2.84 12.78 3.99
C GLN A 177 -1.63 12.63 3.04
N ASN A 178 -1.81 12.17 1.79
CA ASN A 178 -0.68 11.90 0.88
C ASN A 178 0.30 13.08 0.75
N ASP A 179 -0.20 14.30 0.50
CA ASP A 179 0.66 15.48 0.30
C ASP A 179 1.47 15.80 1.57
N GLN A 180 0.86 15.63 2.74
CA GLN A 180 1.54 15.80 4.03
C GLN A 180 2.63 14.74 4.23
N VAL A 181 2.34 13.47 3.90
CA VAL A 181 3.31 12.37 4.04
C VAL A 181 4.50 12.58 3.11
N ILE A 182 4.28 12.98 1.86
CA ILE A 182 5.36 13.30 0.91
C ILE A 182 6.23 14.41 1.47
N LYS A 183 5.62 15.51 1.94
CA LYS A 183 6.34 16.64 2.51
C LYS A 183 7.15 16.23 3.74
N SER A 184 6.55 15.51 4.68
CA SER A 184 7.23 15.04 5.88
C SER A 184 8.38 14.08 5.56
N TYR A 185 8.24 13.26 4.51
CA TYR A 185 9.33 12.41 4.01
C TYR A 185 10.47 13.25 3.45
N GLN A 186 10.18 14.26 2.63
CA GLN A 186 11.17 15.20 2.09
C GLN A 186 11.90 15.98 3.18
N GLU A 187 11.22 16.32 4.27
CA GLU A 187 11.80 16.97 5.45
C GLU A 187 12.59 16.01 6.36
N GLY A 188 12.66 14.72 6.03
CA GLY A 188 13.39 13.71 6.79
C GLY A 188 12.71 13.28 8.10
N SER A 189 11.39 13.45 8.21
CA SER A 189 10.61 13.09 9.43
C SER A 189 10.50 11.59 9.66
N TYR A 190 10.68 10.79 8.61
CA TYR A 190 10.69 9.34 8.66
C TYR A 190 12.14 8.90 8.44
N GLY A 191 12.66 8.03 9.32
CA GLY A 191 14.06 7.62 9.29
C GLY A 191 14.52 7.11 7.91
N ARG A 192 15.83 7.12 7.66
CA ARG A 192 16.40 6.80 6.34
C ARG A 192 16.29 5.32 5.94
N ASP A 193 15.83 4.47 6.83
CA ASP A 193 15.73 3.01 6.60
C ASP A 193 14.44 2.61 5.88
N ILE A 194 13.50 3.54 5.73
CA ILE A 194 12.15 3.28 5.21
C ILE A 194 11.84 4.19 4.04
N ASP A 195 11.24 3.61 3.02
CA ASP A 195 10.59 4.30 1.91
C ASP A 195 9.06 4.18 2.04
N ILE A 196 8.33 5.01 1.29
CA ILE A 196 6.86 5.05 1.38
C ILE A 196 6.25 4.85 -0.02
N ALA A 197 5.24 3.97 -0.11
CA ALA A 197 4.39 3.82 -1.28
C ALA A 197 3.01 4.45 -1.04
N LEU A 198 2.53 5.21 -2.02
CA LEU A 198 1.28 5.97 -1.97
C LEU A 198 0.46 5.70 -3.24
N VAL A 199 -0.86 5.62 -3.10
CA VAL A 199 -1.77 5.68 -4.26
C VAL A 199 -2.07 7.13 -4.58
N THR A 200 -1.77 7.58 -5.80
CA THR A 200 -1.95 8.97 -6.23
C THR A 200 -3.06 9.16 -7.27
N GLU A 201 -3.61 8.07 -7.77
CA GLU A 201 -4.71 8.12 -8.73
C GLU A 201 -6.04 8.34 -8.02
N LYS A 202 -6.71 9.45 -8.37
CA LYS A 202 -7.93 9.89 -7.68
C LYS A 202 -9.18 9.14 -8.15
N GLU A 203 -9.22 8.75 -9.41
CA GLU A 203 -10.45 8.24 -10.04
C GLU A 203 -10.55 6.72 -10.02
N HIS A 204 -9.44 6.02 -9.80
CA HIS A 204 -9.36 4.56 -9.91
C HIS A 204 -8.65 3.96 -8.70
N LYS A 205 -9.09 2.76 -8.31
CA LYS A 205 -8.34 1.93 -7.36
C LYS A 205 -7.09 1.39 -8.04
N ARG A 206 -6.03 1.24 -7.25
CA ARG A 206 -4.84 0.47 -7.60
C ARG A 206 -4.82 -0.83 -6.83
N HIS A 207 -3.90 -1.70 -7.15
CA HIS A 207 -3.79 -3.02 -6.56
C HIS A 207 -2.44 -3.18 -5.87
N LEU A 208 -2.34 -4.14 -4.96
CA LEU A 208 -1.09 -4.46 -4.28
C LEU A 208 -0.03 -4.90 -5.31
N SER A 209 -0.44 -5.60 -6.36
CA SER A 209 0.38 -5.93 -7.52
C SER A 209 0.98 -4.69 -8.21
N ASP A 210 0.24 -3.58 -8.36
CA ASP A 210 0.76 -2.32 -8.93
C ASP A 210 1.93 -1.77 -8.09
N VAL A 211 1.88 -1.93 -6.76
CA VAL A 211 2.99 -1.54 -5.87
C VAL A 211 4.21 -2.43 -6.13
N PHE A 212 4.02 -3.74 -6.24
CA PHE A 212 5.11 -4.68 -6.56
C PHE A 212 5.77 -4.36 -7.91
N GLU A 213 4.96 -4.05 -8.93
CA GLU A 213 5.48 -3.60 -10.22
C GLU A 213 6.27 -2.29 -10.09
N ALA A 214 5.78 -1.31 -9.32
CA ALA A 214 6.49 -0.06 -9.09
C ALA A 214 7.85 -0.27 -8.42
N ILE A 215 7.95 -1.17 -7.44
CA ILE A 215 9.21 -1.55 -6.77
C ILE A 215 10.19 -2.16 -7.78
N LEU A 216 9.73 -3.12 -8.59
CA LEU A 216 10.55 -3.75 -9.62
C LEU A 216 11.05 -2.74 -10.65
N LYS A 217 10.21 -1.76 -11.04
CA LYS A 217 10.59 -0.69 -11.96
C LYS A 217 11.54 0.32 -11.37
N SER A 218 11.47 0.59 -10.06
CA SER A 218 12.42 1.49 -9.41
C SER A 218 13.80 0.85 -9.25
N GLY A 219 13.88 -0.48 -9.27
CA GLY A 219 15.11 -1.23 -8.98
C GLY A 219 15.50 -1.18 -7.50
N ALA A 220 14.56 -0.81 -6.62
CA ALA A 220 14.79 -0.82 -5.18
C ALA A 220 14.76 -2.26 -4.67
N ASN A 221 15.58 -2.55 -3.66
CA ASN A 221 15.70 -3.87 -3.07
C ASN A 221 15.24 -3.85 -1.61
N TYR A 222 13.93 -3.89 -1.41
CA TYR A 222 13.34 -3.98 -0.09
C TYR A 222 13.36 -5.41 0.42
N GLN A 223 13.63 -5.59 1.71
CA GLN A 223 13.53 -6.88 2.40
C GLN A 223 12.13 -7.09 2.97
N VAL A 224 11.46 -6.00 3.37
CA VAL A 224 10.14 -6.04 4.00
C VAL A 224 9.22 -4.95 3.45
N ILE A 225 7.97 -5.33 3.16
CA ILE A 225 6.88 -4.43 2.84
C ILE A 225 5.89 -4.43 4.01
N HIS A 226 5.59 -3.26 4.54
CA HIS A 226 4.65 -3.05 5.65
C HIS A 226 3.31 -2.59 5.10
N PHE A 227 2.30 -3.45 5.20
CA PHE A 227 0.95 -3.16 4.74
C PHE A 227 0.09 -2.62 5.90
N GLY A 228 -0.06 -1.29 5.92
CA GLY A 228 -0.85 -0.57 6.92
C GLY A 228 -2.25 -0.18 6.47
N ALA A 229 -2.76 -0.70 5.35
CA ALA A 229 -4.09 -0.34 4.85
C ALA A 229 -5.19 -1.28 5.38
N CYS A 230 -6.45 -0.87 5.22
CA CYS A 230 -7.60 -1.69 5.60
C CYS A 230 -7.67 -2.96 4.73
N ARG A 231 -8.20 -4.06 5.29
CA ARG A 231 -8.39 -5.34 4.58
C ARG A 231 -9.86 -5.76 4.56
N VAL A 232 -10.76 -4.78 4.62
CA VAL A 232 -12.21 -4.99 4.67
C VAL A 232 -12.76 -5.52 3.35
N SER A 233 -13.76 -6.39 3.42
CA SER A 233 -14.50 -6.83 2.24
C SER A 233 -15.46 -5.72 1.76
N ARG A 234 -15.47 -5.41 0.46
CA ARG A 234 -16.30 -4.34 -0.14
C ARG A 234 -17.14 -4.76 -1.35
#